data_AF-A0A6N7PKK9-F1
#
_entry.id   AF-A0A6N7PKK9-F1
#
_cell.length_a   1.000
_cell.length_b   1.000
_cell.length_c   1.000
_cell.angle_alpha   90.00
_cell.angle_beta   90.00
_cell.angle_gamma   90.00
#
_symmetry.space_group_name_H-M   'P 1'
#
loop_
_entity.id
_entity.type
_entity.pdbx_description
1 polymer ?
#
loop_
_entity_poly.entity_id
_entity_poly.type
_entity_poly.pdbx_seq_one_letter_code
_entity_poly.pdbx_strand_id
1 'polypeptide(L)'
;MSTLFVAYLFDKRRCSAASLLSPWASLGPRFAGESLVRVAVSPRVEAVFYLPGNLRQRSLVFSFGCEMFLVDDWAAAPAEALRAAGARDWQYVAWASSDMGDYDVALRFTPDGFEGRAMIDGEGERVALKKGVLETYEKKTIVASPEELGFGAAGGAGFDEQAFERALVEREEPFRPNLLVHDTLGVTRGKVIDALDNLAAGQGEVLWPRSGALDRQALRRAAADADAPIVPALPLWEHLRDGKKAPEGGATPRSGRKRIG
;
A
#
# COMPACT_ATOMS: atom_id res chain seq x y z
N MET A 1 1.16 13.25 -15.43
CA MET A 1 -0.13 12.87 -14.79
C MET A 1 0.23 12.27 -13.43
N SER A 2 -0.50 12.55 -12.36
CA SER A 2 -0.10 12.05 -11.02
C SER A 2 -0.52 10.58 -10.81
N THR A 3 0.44 9.71 -10.50
CA THR A 3 0.45 8.24 -10.36
C THR A 3 0.32 7.77 -8.90
N LEU A 4 -0.23 8.59 -8.01
CA LEU A 4 -0.54 8.16 -6.63
C LEU A 4 -1.58 7.04 -6.64
N PHE A 5 -1.28 5.90 -6.02
CA PHE A 5 -2.26 4.81 -5.92
C PHE A 5 -2.10 3.97 -4.66
N VAL A 6 -3.20 3.32 -4.29
CA VAL A 6 -3.23 2.25 -3.31
C VAL A 6 -4.01 1.09 -3.91
N ALA A 7 -3.41 -0.10 -3.95
CA ALA A 7 -3.99 -1.24 -4.65
C ALA A 7 -3.65 -2.57 -4.00
N TYR A 8 -4.54 -3.55 -4.17
CA TYR A 8 -4.19 -4.97 -4.08
C TYR A 8 -3.84 -5.49 -5.47
N LEU A 9 -2.77 -6.28 -5.57
CA LEU A 9 -2.30 -6.93 -6.79
C LEU A 9 -2.22 -8.44 -6.56
N PHE A 10 -2.69 -9.22 -7.52
CA PHE A 10 -2.72 -10.68 -7.37
C PHE A 10 -2.74 -11.44 -8.70
N ASP A 11 -2.19 -12.65 -8.69
CA ASP A 11 -2.39 -13.61 -9.79
C ASP A 11 -3.77 -14.24 -9.66
N LYS A 12 -4.60 -14.08 -10.70
CA LYS A 12 -6.00 -14.56 -10.71
C LYS A 12 -6.15 -16.09 -10.63
N ARG A 13 -5.05 -16.84 -10.77
CA ARG A 13 -5.01 -18.30 -10.60
C ARG A 13 -4.86 -18.72 -9.14
N ARG A 14 -4.35 -17.83 -8.28
CA ARG A 14 -4.01 -18.12 -6.88
C ARG A 14 -4.87 -17.32 -5.90
N CYS A 15 -5.39 -16.18 -6.32
CA CYS A 15 -6.27 -15.36 -5.50
C CYS A 15 -7.44 -14.84 -6.33
N SER A 16 -8.51 -14.43 -5.67
CA SER A 16 -9.66 -13.81 -6.31
C SER A 16 -9.93 -12.45 -5.70
N ALA A 17 -10.50 -11.54 -6.50
CA ALA A 17 -10.94 -10.25 -6.00
C ALA A 17 -11.91 -10.40 -4.81
N ALA A 18 -12.83 -11.37 -4.85
CA ALA A 18 -13.79 -11.61 -3.78
C ALA A 18 -13.13 -11.87 -2.41
N SER A 19 -11.99 -12.57 -2.39
CA SER A 19 -11.21 -12.83 -1.17
C SER A 19 -10.63 -11.55 -0.57
N LEU A 20 -10.26 -10.58 -1.42
CA LEU A 20 -9.72 -9.28 -1.01
C LEU A 20 -10.81 -8.30 -0.56
N LEU A 21 -12.04 -8.50 -1.01
CA LEU A 21 -13.20 -7.67 -0.63
C LEU A 21 -13.83 -8.06 0.72
N SER A 22 -13.46 -9.19 1.32
CA SER A 22 -14.08 -9.67 2.56
C SER A 22 -14.12 -8.61 3.68
N PRO A 23 -13.06 -7.81 3.94
CA PRO A 23 -13.10 -6.74 4.95
C PRO A 23 -14.07 -5.61 4.59
N TRP A 24 -14.30 -5.39 3.30
CA TRP A 24 -15.11 -4.30 2.75
C TRP A 24 -16.59 -4.67 2.65
N ALA A 25 -16.91 -5.97 2.60
CA ALA A 25 -18.24 -6.48 2.25
C ALA A 25 -19.36 -6.01 3.19
N SER A 26 -19.06 -5.80 4.47
CA SER A 26 -20.02 -5.32 5.48
C SER A 26 -20.02 -3.80 5.67
N LEU A 27 -19.13 -3.08 4.98
CA LEU A 27 -18.95 -1.65 5.16
C LEU A 27 -19.66 -0.87 4.05
N GLY A 28 -20.25 0.26 4.42
CA GLY A 28 -20.73 1.25 3.47
C GLY A 28 -19.62 2.24 3.10
N PRO A 29 -19.72 2.92 1.94
CA PRO A 29 -18.85 4.04 1.62
C PRO A 29 -18.88 5.11 2.72
N ARG A 30 -17.70 5.56 3.13
CA ARG A 30 -17.48 6.68 4.04
C ARG A 30 -17.49 7.99 3.27
N PHE A 31 -17.00 7.95 2.04
CA PHE A 31 -16.93 9.11 1.16
C PHE A 31 -17.71 8.94 -0.14
N ALA A 32 -17.91 10.07 -0.82
CA ALA A 32 -18.68 10.14 -2.04
C ALA A 32 -17.88 9.53 -3.17
N GLY A 33 -18.36 8.44 -3.76
CA GLY A 33 -17.61 7.75 -4.81
C GLY A 33 -16.42 6.96 -4.27
N GLU A 34 -16.35 6.73 -2.95
CA GLU A 34 -15.44 5.74 -2.41
C GLU A 34 -15.74 4.39 -3.05
N SER A 35 -14.74 3.75 -3.64
CA SER A 35 -14.93 2.53 -4.38
C SER A 35 -13.68 1.68 -4.44
N LEU A 36 -13.90 0.39 -4.67
CA LEU A 36 -12.88 -0.55 -5.10
C LEU A 36 -13.14 -0.91 -6.55
N VAL A 37 -12.15 -0.68 -7.40
CA VAL A 37 -12.27 -0.92 -8.84
C VAL A 37 -11.23 -1.92 -9.28
N ARG A 38 -11.70 -2.98 -9.93
CA ARG A 38 -10.86 -4.04 -10.49
C ARG A 38 -10.47 -3.72 -11.92
N VAL A 39 -9.18 -3.83 -12.22
CA VAL A 39 -8.63 -3.63 -13.55
C VAL A 39 -7.56 -4.69 -13.84
N ALA A 40 -7.46 -5.13 -15.09
CA ALA A 40 -6.40 -6.02 -15.52
C ALA A 40 -5.07 -5.25 -15.62
N VAL A 41 -4.01 -5.79 -15.02
CA VAL A 41 -2.62 -5.29 -15.14
C VAL A 41 -1.86 -6.06 -16.21
N SER A 42 -2.15 -7.36 -16.31
CA SER A 42 -1.64 -8.25 -17.35
C SER A 42 -2.64 -9.38 -17.58
N PRO A 43 -2.43 -10.27 -18.56
CA PRO A 43 -3.33 -11.42 -18.75
C PRO A 43 -3.50 -12.31 -17.51
N ARG A 44 -2.53 -12.33 -16.59
CA ARG A 44 -2.54 -13.16 -15.38
C ARG A 44 -2.75 -12.38 -14.08
N VAL A 45 -2.50 -11.07 -14.08
CA VAL A 45 -2.48 -10.25 -12.86
C VAL A 45 -3.57 -9.19 -12.93
N GLU A 46 -4.34 -9.09 -11.86
CA GLU A 46 -5.36 -8.06 -11.66
C GLU A 46 -4.95 -7.13 -10.52
N ALA A 47 -5.41 -5.88 -10.60
CA ALA A 47 -5.36 -4.90 -9.53
C ALA A 47 -6.78 -4.62 -9.03
N VAL A 48 -6.92 -4.43 -7.72
CA VAL A 48 -8.08 -3.79 -7.11
C VAL A 48 -7.59 -2.49 -6.51
N PHE A 49 -7.85 -1.39 -7.21
CA PHE A 49 -7.50 -0.05 -6.76
C PHE A 49 -8.51 0.45 -5.74
N TYR A 50 -8.00 1.05 -4.66
CA TYR A 50 -8.80 1.81 -3.73
C TYR A 50 -8.90 3.26 -4.19
N LEU A 51 -10.14 3.71 -4.37
CA LEU A 51 -10.47 5.08 -4.68
C LEU A 51 -11.23 5.63 -3.48
N PRO A 52 -10.66 6.56 -2.69
CA PRO A 52 -11.34 7.17 -1.54
C PRO A 52 -12.49 8.11 -1.97
N GLY A 53 -12.72 8.29 -3.27
CA GLY A 53 -13.82 9.09 -3.80
C GLY A 53 -13.47 10.57 -4.02
N ASN A 54 -14.47 11.43 -3.84
CA ASN A 54 -14.49 12.81 -4.31
C ASN A 54 -13.76 13.76 -3.34
N LEU A 55 -12.49 13.50 -3.11
CA LEU A 55 -11.57 14.39 -2.42
C LEU A 55 -10.97 15.39 -3.43
N ARG A 56 -10.80 16.64 -3.00
CA ARG A 56 -10.39 17.74 -3.89
C ARG A 56 -8.93 17.64 -4.37
N GLN A 57 -8.08 16.91 -3.63
CA GLN A 57 -6.64 16.82 -3.90
C GLN A 57 -6.21 15.34 -3.94
N ARG A 58 -5.43 14.97 -4.96
CA ARG A 58 -4.91 13.59 -5.12
C ARG A 58 -3.97 13.16 -3.98
N SER A 59 -3.23 14.08 -3.39
CA SER A 59 -2.38 13.82 -2.22
C SER A 59 -3.21 13.44 -0.98
N LEU A 60 -4.35 14.10 -0.77
CA LEU A 60 -5.28 13.78 0.31
C LEU A 60 -5.93 12.40 0.09
N VAL A 61 -6.31 12.09 -1.16
CA VAL A 61 -6.78 10.75 -1.59
C VAL A 61 -5.74 9.69 -1.21
N PHE A 62 -4.49 9.91 -1.59
CA PHE A 62 -3.42 8.98 -1.36
C PHE A 62 -3.12 8.77 0.13
N SER A 63 -3.02 9.87 0.89
CA SER A 63 -2.72 9.83 2.33
C SER A 63 -3.79 9.03 3.08
N PHE A 64 -5.07 9.28 2.78
CA PHE A 64 -6.16 8.51 3.35
C PHE A 64 -6.08 7.03 2.97
N GLY A 65 -5.78 6.72 1.71
CA GLY A 65 -5.55 5.33 1.28
C GLY A 65 -4.43 4.65 2.05
N CYS A 66 -3.36 5.36 2.36
CA CYS A 66 -2.23 4.85 3.13
C CYS A 66 -2.62 4.58 4.59
N GLU A 67 -3.31 5.51 5.25
CA GLU A 67 -3.85 5.32 6.60
C GLU A 67 -4.72 4.05 6.65
N MET A 68 -5.64 3.90 5.71
CA MET A 68 -6.51 2.72 5.65
C MET A 68 -5.77 1.42 5.46
N PHE A 69 -4.83 1.39 4.52
CA PHE A 69 -4.15 0.15 4.18
C PHE A 69 -3.15 -0.27 5.25
N LEU A 70 -2.44 0.69 5.84
CA LEU A 70 -1.27 0.42 6.66
C LEU A 70 -1.49 0.62 8.16
N VAL A 71 -2.32 1.60 8.54
CA VAL A 71 -2.58 1.92 9.95
C VAL A 71 -3.80 1.15 10.46
N ASP A 72 -4.87 1.10 9.67
CA ASP A 72 -6.08 0.34 10.02
C ASP A 72 -5.98 -1.16 9.65
N ASP A 73 -4.83 -1.62 9.16
CA ASP A 73 -4.53 -3.01 8.77
C ASP A 73 -5.40 -3.59 7.64
N TRP A 74 -6.02 -2.77 6.79
CA TRP A 74 -6.88 -3.29 5.71
C TRP A 74 -6.05 -4.06 4.68
N ALA A 75 -4.77 -3.75 4.52
CA ALA A 75 -3.86 -4.56 3.68
C ALA A 75 -3.73 -6.00 4.21
N ALA A 76 -3.73 -6.20 5.52
CA ALA A 76 -3.52 -7.49 6.18
C ALA A 76 -4.83 -8.28 6.39
N ALA A 77 -5.97 -7.60 6.54
CA ALA A 77 -7.24 -8.22 6.86
C ALA A 77 -7.66 -9.37 5.91
N PRO A 78 -7.48 -9.29 4.57
CA PRO A 78 -7.78 -10.43 3.68
C PRO A 78 -6.93 -11.67 3.98
N ALA A 79 -5.64 -11.49 4.26
CA ALA A 79 -4.74 -12.57 4.61
C ALA A 79 -5.16 -13.27 5.90
N GLU A 80 -5.58 -12.53 6.91
CA GLU A 80 -6.09 -13.09 8.16
C GLU A 80 -7.35 -13.92 7.95
N ALA A 81 -8.32 -13.39 7.20
CA ALA A 81 -9.55 -14.10 6.85
C ALA A 81 -9.25 -15.40 6.07
N LEU A 82 -8.33 -15.37 5.11
CA LEU A 82 -7.92 -16.54 4.34
C LEU A 82 -7.22 -17.59 5.21
N ARG A 83 -6.35 -17.18 6.15
CA ARG A 83 -5.72 -18.10 7.11
C ARG A 83 -6.74 -18.73 8.06
N ALA A 84 -7.67 -17.93 8.57
CA ALA A 84 -8.75 -18.42 9.43
C ALA A 84 -9.67 -19.42 8.72
N ALA A 85 -9.90 -19.23 7.42
CA ALA A 85 -10.62 -20.18 6.57
C ALA A 85 -9.78 -21.42 6.18
N GLY A 86 -8.51 -21.50 6.59
CA GLY A 86 -7.62 -22.61 6.29
C GLY A 86 -7.12 -22.66 4.85
N ALA A 87 -7.25 -21.59 4.07
CA ALA A 87 -6.80 -21.53 2.69
C ALA A 87 -5.26 -21.63 2.60
N ARG A 88 -4.75 -22.49 1.72
CA ARG A 88 -3.32 -22.85 1.64
C ARG A 88 -2.60 -22.44 0.36
N ASP A 89 -3.33 -22.09 -0.70
CA ASP A 89 -2.71 -21.60 -1.93
C ASP A 89 -3.33 -20.26 -2.32
N TRP A 90 -2.67 -19.19 -1.91
CA TRP A 90 -2.98 -17.83 -2.28
C TRP A 90 -1.77 -16.94 -2.11
N GLN A 91 -1.76 -15.81 -2.81
CA GLN A 91 -0.76 -14.76 -2.64
C GLN A 91 -1.31 -13.46 -3.22
N TYR A 92 -1.03 -12.36 -2.55
CA TYR A 92 -1.29 -11.02 -3.07
C TYR A 92 -0.26 -10.04 -2.53
N VAL A 93 -0.16 -8.88 -3.19
CA VAL A 93 0.65 -7.75 -2.76
C VAL A 93 -0.28 -6.56 -2.54
N ALA A 94 -0.24 -5.93 -1.38
CA ALA A 94 -0.80 -4.60 -1.18
C ALA A 94 0.29 -3.56 -1.47
N TRP A 95 -0.01 -2.54 -2.27
CA TRP A 95 0.98 -1.55 -2.70
C TRP A 95 0.40 -0.13 -2.65
N ALA A 96 1.05 0.74 -1.89
CA ALA A 96 0.82 2.17 -1.88
C ALA A 96 2.05 2.89 -2.43
N SER A 97 1.88 3.67 -3.50
CA SER A 97 3.01 4.31 -4.21
C SER A 97 2.70 5.74 -4.61
N SER A 98 3.69 6.62 -4.49
CA SER A 98 3.61 8.03 -4.89
C SER A 98 4.55 8.38 -6.07
N ASP A 99 4.19 9.41 -6.84
CA ASP A 99 4.90 9.89 -8.05
C ASP A 99 6.35 10.28 -7.80
N MET A 100 6.63 10.82 -6.63
CA MET A 100 7.94 11.40 -6.33
C MET A 100 8.92 10.37 -5.79
N GLY A 101 8.51 9.11 -5.58
CA GLY A 101 9.36 8.10 -4.93
C GLY A 101 9.62 8.37 -3.45
N ASP A 102 9.22 9.55 -2.94
CA ASP A 102 9.24 9.95 -1.54
C ASP A 102 8.40 9.04 -0.64
N TYR A 103 7.49 8.27 -1.23
CA TYR A 103 6.70 7.29 -0.52
C TYR A 103 6.37 6.10 -1.42
N ASP A 104 6.85 4.93 -1.04
CA ASP A 104 6.56 3.65 -1.69
C ASP A 104 6.54 2.54 -0.63
N VAL A 105 5.45 1.79 -0.53
CA VAL A 105 5.25 0.73 0.49
C VAL A 105 4.53 -0.46 -0.11
N ALA A 106 5.16 -1.64 -0.09
CA ALA A 106 4.55 -2.89 -0.56
C ALA A 106 4.60 -3.97 0.51
N LEU A 107 3.49 -4.71 0.63
CA LEU A 107 3.34 -5.85 1.53
C LEU A 107 2.91 -7.08 0.74
N ARG A 108 3.74 -8.11 0.73
CA ARG A 108 3.41 -9.42 0.15
C ARG A 108 2.85 -10.32 1.23
N PHE A 109 1.64 -10.84 1.01
CA PHE A 109 1.00 -11.79 1.90
C PHE A 109 0.92 -13.19 1.30
N THR A 110 1.15 -14.19 2.15
CA THR A 110 1.10 -15.62 1.85
C THR A 110 0.44 -16.39 3.02
N PRO A 111 0.04 -17.66 2.82
CA PRO A 111 -0.48 -18.50 3.90
C PRO A 111 0.46 -18.57 5.09
N ASP A 112 1.77 -18.61 4.82
CA ASP A 112 2.80 -18.76 5.84
C ASP A 112 3.22 -17.45 6.49
N GLY A 113 2.86 -16.27 5.96
CA GLY A 113 3.33 -15.01 6.56
C GLY A 113 3.25 -13.81 5.65
N PHE A 114 4.04 -12.78 5.97
CA PHE A 114 4.09 -11.54 5.20
C PHE A 114 5.52 -10.99 5.10
N GLU A 115 5.82 -10.31 3.99
CA GLU A 115 7.04 -9.52 3.81
C GLU A 115 6.63 -8.08 3.46
N GLY A 116 7.13 -7.10 4.21
CA GLY A 116 6.90 -5.68 3.98
C GLY A 116 8.20 -5.00 3.55
N ARG A 117 8.10 -4.08 2.59
CA ARG A 117 9.19 -3.22 2.13
C ARG A 117 8.67 -1.80 1.96
N ALA A 118 9.42 -0.82 2.44
CA ALA A 118 9.10 0.59 2.36
C ALA A 118 10.34 1.40 1.98
N MET A 119 10.14 2.41 1.15
CA MET A 119 11.07 3.52 0.93
C MET A 119 10.30 4.83 1.10
N ILE A 120 10.66 5.61 2.10
CA ILE A 120 10.01 6.88 2.44
C ILE A 120 11.07 7.91 2.79
N ASP A 121 11.03 9.08 2.14
CA ASP A 121 11.94 10.22 2.40
C ASP A 121 13.43 9.84 2.52
N GLY A 122 13.89 8.93 1.65
CA GLY A 122 15.29 8.48 1.62
C GLY A 122 15.68 7.48 2.72
N GLU A 123 14.72 7.01 3.50
CA GLU A 123 14.86 5.90 4.44
C GLU A 123 14.18 4.63 3.89
N GLY A 124 14.74 3.47 4.23
CA GLY A 124 14.25 2.16 3.85
C GLY A 124 13.91 1.32 5.08
N GLU A 125 12.78 0.61 5.03
CA GLU A 125 12.39 -0.35 6.06
C GLU A 125 11.96 -1.67 5.41
N ARG A 126 12.37 -2.79 6.01
CA ARG A 126 12.03 -4.14 5.58
C ARG A 126 11.66 -4.98 6.79
N VAL A 127 10.59 -5.77 6.64
CA VAL A 127 10.15 -6.73 7.65
C VAL A 127 9.75 -8.05 6.99
N ALA A 128 10.03 -9.17 7.66
CA ALA A 128 9.55 -10.48 7.26
C ALA A 128 9.04 -11.25 8.47
N LEU A 129 7.75 -11.61 8.43
CA LEU A 129 7.14 -12.56 9.36
C LEU A 129 6.87 -13.88 8.65
N LYS A 130 7.25 -14.99 9.30
CA LYS A 130 6.93 -16.34 8.85
C LYS A 130 6.40 -17.17 10.01
N LYS A 131 5.23 -17.75 9.83
CA LYS A 131 4.47 -18.53 10.81
C LYS A 131 4.31 -17.80 12.14
N GLY A 132 4.09 -16.48 12.08
CA GLY A 132 3.97 -15.59 13.24
C GLY A 132 5.28 -15.25 13.94
N VAL A 133 6.43 -15.73 13.42
CA VAL A 133 7.76 -15.43 13.94
C VAL A 133 8.42 -14.36 13.08
N LEU A 134 9.04 -13.38 13.72
CA LEU A 134 9.86 -12.38 13.03
C LEU A 134 11.18 -13.01 12.59
N GLU A 135 11.37 -13.12 11.27
CA GLU A 135 12.62 -13.59 10.68
C GLU A 135 13.59 -12.43 10.43
N THR A 136 13.06 -11.26 10.05
CA THR A 136 13.89 -10.11 9.70
C THR A 136 13.17 -8.81 10.01
N TYR A 137 13.91 -7.85 10.56
CA TYR A 137 13.53 -6.46 10.67
C TYR A 137 14.78 -5.61 10.40
N GLU A 138 14.72 -4.74 9.40
CA GLU A 138 15.81 -3.85 9.02
C GLU A 138 15.25 -2.45 8.74
N LYS A 139 15.86 -1.42 9.31
CA LYS A 139 15.64 -0.01 8.96
C LYS A 139 16.99 0.63 8.65
N LYS A 140 17.09 1.41 7.57
CA LYS A 140 18.34 2.01 7.12
C LYS A 140 18.09 3.33 6.39
N THR A 141 18.95 4.33 6.62
CA THR A 141 19.01 5.51 5.76
C THR A 141 19.62 5.11 4.41
N ILE A 142 18.88 5.30 3.33
CA ILE A 142 19.24 4.84 1.98
C ILE A 142 19.95 5.94 1.21
N VAL A 143 19.46 7.19 1.34
CA VAL A 143 20.17 8.37 0.83
C VAL A 143 21.55 8.42 1.47
N ALA A 144 22.58 8.42 0.62
CA ALA A 144 23.96 8.46 1.04
C ALA A 144 24.74 9.39 0.12
N SER A 145 25.64 10.18 0.70
CA SER A 145 26.62 10.94 -0.08
C SER A 145 27.62 9.98 -0.74
N PRO A 146 28.27 10.37 -1.86
CA PRO A 146 29.38 9.61 -2.44
C PRO A 146 30.43 9.20 -1.41
N GLU A 147 30.80 10.13 -0.53
CA GLU A 147 31.81 9.94 0.51
C GLU A 147 31.41 8.88 1.52
N GLU A 148 30.13 8.83 1.92
CA GLU A 148 29.60 7.78 2.79
C GLU A 148 29.66 6.38 2.18
N LEU A 149 29.65 6.29 0.85
CA LEU A 149 29.80 5.03 0.11
C LEU A 149 31.26 4.75 -0.31
N GLY A 150 32.22 5.55 0.17
CA GLY A 150 33.64 5.36 -0.12
C GLY A 150 34.09 5.90 -1.48
N PHE A 151 33.27 6.73 -2.13
CA PHE A 151 33.63 7.44 -3.35
C PHE A 151 34.25 8.82 -3.02
N GLY A 152 34.98 9.39 -3.97
CA GLY A 152 35.41 10.79 -3.87
C GLY A 152 34.23 11.76 -4.00
N ALA A 153 34.48 13.04 -3.71
CA ALA A 153 33.44 14.08 -3.81
C ALA A 153 32.78 14.11 -5.19
N ALA A 154 31.45 14.30 -5.20
CA ALA A 154 30.68 14.44 -6.44
C ALA A 154 31.29 15.53 -7.33
N GLY A 155 31.52 15.21 -8.61
CA GLY A 155 32.12 16.13 -9.58
C GLY A 155 33.64 16.33 -9.44
N GLY A 156 34.30 15.60 -8.55
CA GLY A 156 35.76 15.56 -8.45
C GLY A 156 36.41 14.80 -9.62
N ALA A 157 37.66 15.16 -9.93
CA ALA A 157 38.45 14.43 -10.92
C ALA A 157 38.68 12.99 -10.44
N GLY A 158 38.10 12.00 -11.13
CA GLY A 158 38.16 10.59 -10.76
C GLY A 158 36.93 10.03 -10.04
N PHE A 159 35.84 10.81 -9.90
CA PHE A 159 34.56 10.28 -9.44
C PHE A 159 33.94 9.36 -10.51
N ASP A 160 33.70 8.10 -10.15
CA ASP A 160 32.98 7.13 -10.99
C ASP A 160 31.49 7.16 -10.64
N GLU A 161 30.75 7.99 -11.38
CA GLU A 161 29.32 8.17 -11.23
C GLU A 161 28.54 6.85 -11.40
N GLN A 162 28.94 6.00 -12.35
CA GLN A 162 28.26 4.73 -12.59
C GLN A 162 28.48 3.74 -11.45
N ALA A 163 29.69 3.69 -10.88
CA ALA A 163 29.96 2.85 -9.72
C ALA A 163 29.22 3.34 -8.48
N PHE A 164 29.09 4.66 -8.30
CA PHE A 164 28.27 5.23 -7.23
C PHE A 164 26.79 4.90 -7.40
N GLU A 165 26.23 5.06 -8.60
CA GLU A 165 24.84 4.69 -8.91
C GLU A 165 24.58 3.19 -8.67
N ARG A 166 25.50 2.31 -9.05
CA ARG A 166 25.38 0.87 -8.75
C ARG A 166 25.37 0.60 -7.25
N ALA A 167 26.28 1.23 -6.49
CA ALA A 167 26.35 1.08 -5.04
C ALA A 167 25.07 1.59 -4.35
N LEU A 168 24.48 2.69 -4.85
CA LEU A 168 23.17 3.15 -4.41
C LEU A 168 22.10 2.08 -4.68
N VAL A 169 21.96 1.62 -5.92
CA VAL A 169 20.96 0.61 -6.29
C VAL A 169 21.06 -0.66 -5.43
N GLU A 170 22.27 -1.18 -5.22
CA GLU A 170 22.53 -2.35 -4.36
C GLU A 170 22.13 -2.09 -2.90
N ARG A 171 22.32 -0.86 -2.41
CA ARG A 171 21.89 -0.44 -1.07
C ARG A 171 20.37 -0.37 -0.94
N GLU A 172 19.67 0.13 -1.97
CA GLU A 172 18.20 0.26 -1.94
C GLU A 172 17.49 -1.08 -2.16
N GLU A 173 18.06 -1.98 -2.97
CA GLU A 173 17.44 -3.22 -3.47
C GLU A 173 16.66 -4.03 -2.40
N PRO A 174 17.20 -4.27 -1.18
CA PRO A 174 16.47 -4.99 -0.14
C PRO A 174 15.17 -4.31 0.31
N PHE A 175 15.08 -2.99 0.16
CA PHE A 175 13.98 -2.14 0.63
C PHE A 175 13.01 -1.75 -0.49
N ARG A 176 13.34 -2.03 -1.76
CA ARG A 176 12.56 -1.60 -2.93
C ARG A 176 11.19 -2.30 -3.03
N PRO A 177 10.06 -1.57 -2.85
CA PRO A 177 8.72 -2.14 -2.94
C PRO A 177 8.38 -2.64 -4.34
N ASN A 178 8.80 -1.91 -5.37
CA ASN A 178 8.58 -2.29 -6.77
C ASN A 178 9.28 -3.61 -7.14
N LEU A 179 10.44 -3.91 -6.55
CA LEU A 179 11.12 -5.20 -6.75
C LEU A 179 10.36 -6.33 -6.07
N LEU A 180 9.85 -6.12 -4.85
CA LEU A 180 8.98 -7.11 -4.19
C LEU A 180 7.74 -7.45 -5.05
N VAL A 181 7.10 -6.44 -5.65
CA VAL A 181 5.96 -6.63 -6.56
C VAL A 181 6.39 -7.43 -7.80
N HIS A 182 7.51 -7.03 -8.43
CA HIS A 182 8.03 -7.67 -9.62
C HIS A 182 8.39 -9.14 -9.37
N ASP A 183 9.14 -9.44 -8.31
CA ASP A 183 9.58 -10.80 -7.99
C ASP A 183 8.41 -11.70 -7.60
N THR A 184 7.35 -11.10 -7.03
CA THR A 184 6.15 -11.84 -6.63
C THR A 184 5.22 -12.14 -7.81
N LEU A 185 4.99 -11.16 -8.69
CA LEU A 185 3.90 -11.19 -9.68
C LEU A 185 4.36 -11.07 -11.14
N GLY A 186 5.64 -10.78 -11.39
CA GLY A 186 6.20 -10.56 -12.73
C GLY A 186 5.66 -9.30 -13.42
N VAL A 187 5.18 -8.31 -12.65
CA VAL A 187 4.66 -7.04 -13.17
C VAL A 187 5.56 -5.89 -12.76
N THR A 188 5.77 -4.96 -13.68
CA THR A 188 6.54 -3.73 -13.44
C THR A 188 5.61 -2.63 -12.92
N ARG A 189 6.19 -1.61 -12.28
CA ARG A 189 5.46 -0.39 -11.90
C ARG A 189 4.73 0.24 -13.08
N GLY A 190 5.39 0.29 -14.25
CA GLY A 190 4.80 0.82 -15.48
C GLY A 190 3.48 0.15 -15.85
N LYS A 191 3.39 -1.19 -15.79
CA LYS A 191 2.12 -1.91 -16.07
C LYS A 191 1.01 -1.57 -15.08
N VAL A 192 1.35 -1.30 -13.82
CA VAL A 192 0.36 -0.90 -12.80
C VAL A 192 -0.12 0.52 -13.06
N ILE A 193 0.78 1.43 -13.49
CA ILE A 193 0.42 2.79 -13.92
C ILE A 193 -0.46 2.74 -15.17
N ASP A 194 -0.12 1.91 -16.16
CA ASP A 194 -0.97 1.72 -17.35
C ASP A 194 -2.38 1.24 -16.97
N ALA A 195 -2.49 0.35 -15.98
CA ALA A 195 -3.78 -0.10 -15.46
C ALA A 195 -4.54 1.02 -14.72
N LEU A 196 -3.84 1.90 -14.00
CA LEU A 196 -4.43 3.09 -13.38
C LEU A 196 -4.91 4.10 -14.42
N ASP A 197 -4.19 4.26 -15.52
CA ASP A 197 -4.59 5.13 -16.63
C ASP A 197 -5.82 4.55 -17.36
N ASN A 198 -5.88 3.23 -17.55
CA ASN A 198 -7.07 2.55 -18.06
C ASN A 198 -8.29 2.76 -17.13
N LEU A 199 -8.08 2.71 -15.80
CA LEU A 199 -9.10 3.05 -14.82
C LEU A 199 -9.59 4.49 -15.00
N ALA A 200 -8.67 5.45 -15.14
CA ALA A 200 -9.00 6.86 -15.35
C ALA A 200 -9.77 7.10 -16.66
N ALA A 201 -9.56 6.24 -17.67
CA ALA A 201 -10.33 6.21 -18.92
C ALA A 201 -11.71 5.52 -18.78
N GLY A 202 -12.10 5.08 -17.57
CA GLY A 202 -13.39 4.46 -17.29
C GLY A 202 -13.43 2.95 -17.51
N GLN A 203 -12.27 2.29 -17.69
CA GLN A 203 -12.20 0.84 -17.76
C GLN A 203 -12.14 0.23 -16.36
N GLY A 204 -12.69 -0.96 -16.21
CA GLY A 204 -12.67 -1.70 -14.94
C GLY A 204 -14.06 -2.02 -14.41
N GLU A 205 -14.08 -2.82 -13.36
CA GLU A 205 -15.30 -3.27 -12.69
C GLU A 205 -15.34 -2.74 -11.26
N VAL A 206 -16.40 -2.01 -10.93
CA VAL A 206 -16.64 -1.57 -9.55
C VAL A 206 -17.07 -2.78 -8.72
N LEU A 207 -16.25 -3.15 -7.75
CA LEU A 207 -16.48 -4.29 -6.86
C LEU A 207 -17.21 -3.90 -5.58
N TRP A 208 -16.99 -2.67 -5.12
CA TRP A 208 -17.59 -2.11 -3.91
C TRP A 208 -17.73 -0.59 -4.06
N PRO A 209 -18.84 0.02 -3.60
CA PRO A 209 -20.04 -0.62 -3.04
C PRO A 209 -20.86 -1.38 -4.10
N ARG A 210 -21.49 -2.50 -3.73
CA ARG A 210 -22.30 -3.32 -4.65
C ARG A 210 -23.59 -2.63 -5.14
N SER A 211 -24.12 -1.69 -4.35
CA SER A 211 -25.21 -0.75 -4.70
C SER A 211 -25.59 0.08 -3.46
N GLY A 212 -25.93 1.36 -3.61
CA GLY A 212 -26.45 2.19 -2.50
C GLY A 212 -26.52 3.69 -2.85
N ALA A 213 -27.50 4.40 -2.29
CA ALA A 213 -27.62 5.85 -2.45
C ALA A 213 -26.50 6.56 -1.67
N LEU A 214 -25.76 7.43 -2.36
CA LEU A 214 -24.75 8.29 -1.77
C LEU A 214 -25.42 9.40 -0.91
N ASP A 215 -25.17 9.44 0.40
CA ASP A 215 -25.61 10.57 1.25
C ASP A 215 -24.74 11.81 1.02
N ARG A 216 -25.02 12.55 -0.05
CA ARG A 216 -24.23 13.72 -0.48
C ARG A 216 -24.05 14.79 0.60
N GLN A 217 -24.88 14.83 1.65
CA GLN A 217 -24.82 15.84 2.71
C GLN A 217 -23.95 15.41 3.88
N ALA A 218 -23.95 14.13 4.27
CA ALA A 218 -22.94 13.57 5.17
C ALA A 218 -21.52 13.70 4.57
N LEU A 219 -21.43 13.54 3.25
CA LEU A 219 -20.18 13.60 2.48
C LEU A 219 -19.53 14.98 2.43
N ARG A 220 -20.33 16.06 2.35
CA ARG A 220 -19.82 17.44 2.43
C ARG A 220 -19.30 17.79 3.82
N ARG A 221 -19.80 17.14 4.87
CA ARG A 221 -19.34 17.31 6.25
C ARG A 221 -18.03 16.55 6.49
N ALA A 222 -17.97 15.27 6.12
CA ALA A 222 -16.75 14.46 6.27
C ALA A 222 -15.54 15.02 5.49
N ALA A 223 -15.75 15.60 4.30
CA ALA A 223 -14.69 16.25 3.53
C ALA A 223 -14.25 17.62 4.09
N ALA A 224 -15.06 18.24 4.94
CA ALA A 224 -14.75 19.50 5.62
C ALA A 224 -14.10 19.27 7.00
N ASP A 225 -14.38 18.12 7.63
CA ASP A 225 -13.86 17.69 8.93
C ASP A 225 -12.56 16.86 8.83
N ALA A 226 -12.10 16.56 7.62
CA ALA A 226 -10.81 15.91 7.41
C ALA A 226 -9.68 16.91 7.71
N ASP A 227 -9.28 16.97 8.99
CA ASP A 227 -8.04 17.57 9.41
C ASP A 227 -6.86 16.94 8.65
N ALA A 228 -5.79 17.73 8.49
CA ALA A 228 -4.74 17.57 7.50
C ALA A 228 -4.28 16.11 7.23
N PRO A 229 -4.07 15.72 5.96
CA PRO A 229 -3.63 14.37 5.59
C PRO A 229 -2.32 14.00 6.29
N ILE A 230 -2.27 12.82 6.90
CA ILE A 230 -1.04 12.22 7.44
C ILE A 230 -0.60 11.12 6.48
N VAL A 231 0.55 11.32 5.82
CA VAL A 231 1.25 10.22 5.17
C VAL A 231 2.04 9.49 6.26
N PRO A 232 1.98 8.15 6.35
CA PRO A 232 2.79 7.40 7.30
C PRO A 232 4.27 7.74 7.15
N ALA A 233 4.98 7.89 8.27
CA ALA A 233 6.43 8.04 8.29
C ALA A 233 7.06 6.76 8.85
N LEU A 234 8.33 6.51 8.52
CA LEU A 234 9.06 5.38 9.12
C LEU A 234 9.37 5.66 10.60
N PRO A 235 9.38 4.63 11.46
CA PRO A 235 9.14 3.21 11.14
C PRO A 235 7.66 2.81 11.13
N LEU A 236 7.27 2.00 10.15
CA LEU A 236 5.94 1.40 10.05
C LEU A 236 5.83 0.12 10.90
N TRP A 237 6.90 -0.68 10.96
CA TRP A 237 6.84 -2.05 11.48
C TRP A 237 7.68 -2.29 12.73
N GLU A 238 8.24 -1.24 13.34
CA GLU A 238 9.08 -1.36 14.55
C GLU A 238 8.34 -2.06 15.71
N HIS A 239 7.03 -1.86 15.84
CA HIS A 239 6.22 -2.51 16.86
C HIS A 239 6.27 -4.05 16.79
N LEU A 240 6.45 -4.63 15.60
CA LEU A 240 6.58 -6.08 15.40
C LEU A 240 7.90 -6.62 15.94
N ARG A 241 8.98 -5.83 15.89
CA ARG A 241 10.28 -6.15 16.51
C ARG A 241 10.15 -6.24 18.03
N ASP A 242 9.40 -5.31 18.61
CA ASP A 242 9.23 -5.21 20.05
C ASP A 242 8.18 -6.21 20.60
N GLY A 243 7.52 -6.99 19.74
CA GLY A 243 6.41 -7.87 20.13
C GLY A 243 5.16 -7.11 20.61
N LYS A 244 5.08 -5.81 20.31
CA LYS A 244 3.95 -4.96 20.65
C LYS A 244 2.91 -5.05 19.54
N LYS A 245 1.62 -4.98 19.90
CA LYS A 245 0.57 -4.73 18.91
C LYS A 245 0.83 -3.37 18.26
N ALA A 246 0.44 -3.22 16.99
CA ALA A 246 0.42 -1.94 16.32
C ALA A 246 -0.24 -0.88 17.24
N PRO A 247 0.29 0.35 17.29
CA PRO A 247 -0.41 1.42 17.99
C PRO A 247 -1.82 1.50 17.40
N GLU A 248 -2.85 1.49 18.26
CA GLU A 248 -4.24 1.53 17.82
C GLU A 248 -4.42 2.78 16.94
N GLY A 249 -4.51 2.57 15.62
CA GLY A 249 -4.99 3.54 14.67
C GLY A 249 -6.38 3.97 15.10
N GLY A 250 -6.51 5.24 15.48
CA GLY A 250 -7.70 5.77 16.12
C GLY A 250 -8.90 5.86 15.18
N ALA A 251 -9.57 4.74 14.94
CA ALA A 251 -11.00 4.71 14.70
C ALA A 251 -11.62 3.66 15.62
N THR A 252 -11.90 4.08 16.85
CA THR A 252 -12.86 3.38 17.70
C THR A 252 -14.09 3.08 16.83
N PRO A 253 -14.60 1.83 16.77
CA PRO A 253 -15.91 1.62 16.19
C PRO A 253 -16.85 2.47 17.04
N ARG A 254 -17.42 3.55 16.46
CA ARG A 254 -18.49 4.30 17.12
C ARG A 254 -19.72 3.41 17.18
N SER A 255 -19.67 2.41 18.07
CA SER A 255 -20.83 1.72 18.60
C SER A 255 -21.63 2.74 19.39
N GLY A 256 -22.91 2.89 19.06
CA GLY A 256 -23.87 3.56 19.92
C GLY A 256 -24.70 4.64 19.25
N ARG A 257 -25.65 4.22 18.39
CA ARG A 257 -26.93 4.92 18.30
C ARG A 257 -27.53 4.96 19.71
N LYS A 258 -27.42 6.08 20.43
CA LYS A 258 -28.40 6.41 21.47
C LYS A 258 -29.71 6.73 20.74
N ARG A 259 -30.66 5.79 20.80
CA ARG A 259 -32.08 6.13 20.70
C ARG A 259 -32.35 7.15 21.81
N ILE A 260 -32.74 8.35 21.43
CA ILE A 260 -33.47 9.24 22.32
C ILE A 260 -34.86 9.30 21.71
N GLY A 261 -35.83 8.86 22.52
CA GLY A 261 -37.26 8.97 22.21
C GLY A 261 -37.78 10.38 22.37
#